data_AF-K9KBR4-F1
#
_entry.id   AF-K9KBR4-F1
#
_cell.length_a   1.000
_cell.length_b   1.000
_cell.length_c   1.000
_cell.angle_alpha   90.00
_cell.angle_beta   90.00
_cell.angle_gamma   90.00
#
_symmetry.space_group_name_H-M   'P 1'
#
loop_
_entity.id
_entity.type
_entity.pdbx_description
1 polymer ?
#
loop_
_entity_poly.entity_id
_entity_poly.type
_entity_poly.pdbx_seq_one_letter_code
_entity_poly.pdbx_strand_id
1 'polypeptide(L)'
;GLTLLVTTDPELIKYLNNVVDQLKDWLYKCSVQKLVVVISNIESGEVLERWQFDIECDKTAKDDSTPREKSQKAIQDEIRSVIRQITATVTFLPLLEVSCSFDLLIYTDKDLVVPEKWEESGPQFITNSEEVRLRSFTTTIHKVNSMVAYKIPVND
;
A
#
# COMPACT_ATOMS: atom_id res chain seq x y z
N GLY A 1 9.70 6.69 18.86
CA GLY A 1 9.55 6.74 17.40
C GLY A 1 10.30 5.58 16.77
N LEU A 2 10.30 5.48 15.44
CA LEU A 2 11.21 4.61 14.68
C LEU A 2 12.11 5.51 13.83
N THR A 3 13.35 5.07 13.59
CA THR A 3 14.17 5.64 12.52
C THR A 3 13.71 5.00 11.21
N LEU A 4 13.18 5.80 10.30
CA LEU A 4 12.71 5.35 8.99
C LEU A 4 13.58 5.98 7.90
N LEU A 5 13.82 5.22 6.84
CA LEU A 5 14.47 5.73 5.63
C LEU A 5 13.41 6.32 4.72
N VAL A 6 13.69 7.51 4.20
CA VAL A 6 12.87 8.21 3.21
C VAL A 6 13.75 8.55 2.02
N THR A 7 13.18 8.59 0.82
CA THR A 7 13.94 8.95 -0.38
C THR A 7 14.43 10.40 -0.30
N THR A 8 15.61 10.66 -0.86
CA THR A 8 16.16 12.00 -1.10
C THR A 8 16.13 12.37 -2.59
N ASP A 9 15.65 11.47 -3.45
CA ASP A 9 15.51 11.71 -4.88
C ASP A 9 14.35 12.69 -5.17
N PRO A 10 14.61 13.85 -5.80
CA PRO A 10 13.59 14.88 -6.00
C PRO A 10 12.40 14.44 -6.87
N GLU A 11 12.63 13.59 -7.88
CA GLU A 11 11.58 13.14 -8.79
C GLU A 11 10.65 12.14 -8.09
N LEU A 12 11.21 11.20 -7.34
CA LEU A 12 10.46 10.25 -6.54
C LEU A 12 9.70 10.94 -5.39
N ILE A 13 10.30 11.94 -4.74
CA ILE A 13 9.60 12.78 -3.75
C ILE A 13 8.38 13.46 -4.39
N LYS A 14 8.56 14.09 -5.56
CA LYS A 14 7.47 14.75 -6.29
C LYS A 14 6.38 13.74 -6.68
N TYR A 15 6.76 12.57 -7.18
CA TYR A 15 5.84 11.49 -7.53
C TYR A 15 5.01 11.05 -6.31
N LEU A 16 5.66 10.67 -5.21
CA LEU A 16 4.98 10.20 -4.00
C LEU A 16 4.09 11.27 -3.37
N ASN A 17 4.49 12.54 -3.40
CA ASN A 17 3.65 13.63 -2.91
C ASN A 17 2.36 13.78 -3.74
N ASN A 18 2.45 13.74 -5.08
CA ASN A 18 1.27 13.80 -5.94
C ASN A 18 0.31 12.63 -5.67
N VAL A 19 0.86 11.43 -5.48
CA VAL A 19 0.09 10.23 -5.11
C VAL A 19 -0.59 10.43 -3.76
N VAL A 20 0.16 10.81 -2.73
CA VAL A 20 -0.34 10.96 -1.35
C VAL A 20 -1.41 12.04 -1.27
N ASP A 21 -1.26 13.15 -1.99
CA ASP A 21 -2.25 14.22 -2.00
C ASP A 21 -3.56 13.75 -2.65
N GLN A 22 -3.50 13.04 -3.78
CA GLN A 22 -4.70 12.46 -4.39
C GLN A 22 -5.34 11.38 -3.50
N LEU A 23 -4.51 10.56 -2.84
CA LEU A 23 -4.97 9.50 -1.95
C LEU A 23 -5.73 10.06 -0.74
N LYS A 24 -5.33 11.20 -0.17
CA LYS A 24 -6.07 11.87 0.92
C LYS A 24 -7.50 12.20 0.49
N ASP A 25 -7.68 12.77 -0.69
CA ASP A 25 -8.99 13.15 -1.22
C ASP A 25 -9.89 11.91 -1.41
N TRP A 26 -9.34 10.84 -1.98
CA TRP A 26 -10.10 9.60 -2.19
C TRP A 26 -10.39 8.86 -0.90
N LEU A 27 -9.46 8.83 0.06
CA LEU A 27 -9.69 8.27 1.39
C LEU A 27 -10.79 9.04 2.13
N TYR A 28 -10.79 10.36 2.05
CA TYR A 28 -11.85 11.20 2.61
C TYR A 28 -13.21 10.91 1.96
N LYS A 29 -13.23 10.56 0.66
CA LYS A 29 -14.45 10.15 -0.05
C LYS A 29 -14.84 8.68 0.18
N CYS A 30 -14.05 7.90 0.91
CA CYS A 30 -14.18 6.44 1.02
C CYS A 30 -14.18 5.73 -0.35
N SER A 31 -13.45 6.28 -1.33
CA SER A 31 -13.44 5.76 -2.70
C SER A 31 -12.24 4.86 -3.01
N VAL A 32 -11.34 4.64 -2.05
CA VAL A 32 -10.19 3.75 -2.18
C VAL A 32 -10.53 2.39 -1.57
N GLN A 33 -10.37 1.33 -2.35
CA GLN A 33 -10.58 -0.05 -1.92
C GLN A 33 -9.27 -0.71 -1.50
N LYS A 34 -8.19 -0.47 -2.25
CA LYS A 34 -6.84 -0.94 -1.90
C LYS A 34 -5.74 -0.15 -2.59
N LEU A 35 -4.56 -0.12 -1.99
CA LEU A 35 -3.32 0.35 -2.59
C LEU A 35 -2.38 -0.83 -2.76
N VAL A 36 -1.69 -0.90 -3.89
CA VAL A 36 -0.76 -1.99 -4.18
C VAL A 36 0.56 -1.45 -4.69
N VAL A 37 1.66 -1.88 -4.06
CA VAL A 37 3.01 -1.71 -4.60
C VAL A 37 3.39 -3.02 -5.30
N VAL A 38 3.59 -2.97 -6.60
CA VAL A 38 4.02 -4.10 -7.42
C VAL A 38 5.53 -3.98 -7.58
N ILE A 39 6.27 -5.05 -7.31
CA ILE A 39 7.69 -5.15 -7.57
C ILE A 39 7.89 -6.14 -8.71
N SER A 40 8.56 -5.69 -9.77
CA SER A 40 8.77 -6.48 -10.97
C SER A 40 10.23 -6.48 -11.40
N ASN A 41 10.68 -7.57 -12.01
CA ASN A 41 11.97 -7.63 -12.67
C ASN A 41 12.02 -6.60 -13.82
N ILE A 42 13.05 -5.76 -13.86
CA ILE A 42 13.15 -4.67 -14.83
C ILE A 42 13.36 -5.15 -16.28
N GLU A 43 13.95 -6.34 -16.46
CA GLU A 43 14.28 -6.89 -17.77
C GLU A 43 13.11 -7.70 -18.35
N SER A 44 12.50 -8.57 -17.55
CA SER A 44 11.43 -9.47 -18.01
C SER A 44 10.02 -8.90 -17.81
N GLY A 45 9.85 -7.88 -16.96
CA GLY A 45 8.54 -7.38 -16.52
C GLY A 45 7.78 -8.36 -15.61
N GLU A 46 8.42 -9.44 -15.19
CA GLU A 46 7.81 -10.45 -14.32
C GLU A 46 7.54 -9.88 -12.93
N VAL A 47 6.30 -10.03 -12.44
CA VAL A 47 5.91 -9.61 -11.09
C VAL A 47 6.48 -10.59 -10.06
N LEU A 48 7.30 -10.07 -9.15
CA LEU A 48 8.01 -10.83 -8.11
C LEU A 48 7.37 -10.67 -6.74
N GLU A 49 6.93 -9.47 -6.40
CA GLU A 49 6.21 -9.18 -5.17
C GLU A 49 5.05 -8.25 -5.41
N ARG A 50 4.02 -8.37 -4.58
CA ARG A 50 2.83 -7.54 -4.60
C ARG A 50 2.42 -7.22 -3.17
N TRP A 51 2.81 -6.04 -2.71
CA TRP A 51 2.47 -5.51 -1.39
C TRP A 51 1.09 -4.87 -1.45
N GLN A 52 0.09 -5.54 -0.89
CA GLN A 52 -1.30 -5.11 -0.93
C GLN A 52 -1.74 -4.54 0.42
N PHE A 53 -2.38 -3.38 0.35
CA PHE A 53 -2.98 -2.66 1.48
C PHE A 53 -4.48 -2.50 1.22
N ASP A 54 -5.29 -3.40 1.75
CA ASP A 54 -6.75 -3.34 1.62
C ASP A 54 -7.32 -2.33 2.63
N ILE A 55 -8.17 -1.43 2.14
CA ILE A 55 -8.69 -0.29 2.90
C ILE A 55 -10.19 -0.47 3.08
N GLU A 56 -10.60 -0.63 4.33
CA GLU A 56 -12.00 -0.58 4.74
C GLU A 56 -12.31 0.84 5.24
N CYS A 57 -13.42 1.42 4.79
CA CYS A 57 -13.88 2.76 5.21
C CYS A 57 -15.26 2.67 5.86
N ASP A 58 -15.40 3.22 7.05
CA ASP A 58 -16.70 3.48 7.65
C ASP A 58 -17.34 4.71 7.00
N LYS A 59 -18.32 4.46 6.13
CA LYS A 59 -19.01 5.52 5.37
C LYS A 59 -19.91 6.38 6.26
N THR A 60 -20.31 5.93 7.45
CA THR A 60 -21.16 6.72 8.36
C THR A 60 -20.38 7.75 9.16
N ALA A 61 -19.04 7.69 9.15
CA ALA A 61 -18.18 8.62 9.89
C ALA A 61 -18.35 10.10 9.46
N LYS A 62 -18.94 10.35 8.28
CA LYS A 62 -19.29 11.71 7.83
C LYS A 62 -20.58 12.24 8.43
N ASP A 63 -21.47 11.34 8.84
CA ASP A 63 -22.77 11.68 9.41
C ASP A 63 -22.68 11.87 10.94
N ASP A 64 -21.57 11.43 11.55
CA ASP A 64 -21.28 11.62 12.96
C ASP A 64 -21.04 13.10 13.28
N SER A 65 -21.81 13.65 14.21
CA SER A 65 -21.64 15.02 14.70
C SER A 65 -20.45 15.16 15.67
N THR A 66 -19.90 14.05 16.15
CA THR A 66 -18.80 13.99 17.11
C THR A 66 -17.60 13.24 16.55
N PRO A 67 -16.37 13.76 16.67
CA PRO A 67 -15.17 13.04 16.27
C PRO A 67 -15.04 11.68 16.98
N ARG A 68 -14.58 10.65 16.26
CA ARG A 68 -14.33 9.33 16.85
C ARG A 68 -13.25 9.41 17.95
N GLU A 69 -13.47 8.74 19.06
CA GLU A 69 -12.52 8.70 20.17
C GLU A 69 -11.45 7.63 19.96
N LYS A 70 -10.31 8.03 19.39
CA LYS A 70 -9.07 7.25 19.43
C LYS A 70 -7.88 8.19 19.47
N SER A 71 -6.98 7.99 20.45
CA SER A 71 -5.84 8.88 20.59
C SER A 71 -4.86 8.72 19.42
N GLN A 72 -4.25 9.83 19.01
CA GLN A 72 -3.21 9.81 17.97
C GLN A 72 -2.05 8.87 18.35
N LYS A 73 -1.72 8.79 19.64
CA LYS A 73 -0.70 7.87 20.15
C LYS A 73 -1.08 6.40 19.91
N ALA A 74 -2.32 5.99 20.16
CA ALA A 74 -2.77 4.63 19.89
C ALA A 74 -2.66 4.28 18.40
N ILE A 75 -3.10 5.20 17.52
CA ILE A 75 -2.99 5.04 16.06
C ILE A 75 -1.53 4.92 15.63
N GLN A 76 -0.65 5.81 16.13
CA GLN A 76 0.78 5.77 15.82
C GLN A 76 1.47 4.49 16.34
N ASP A 77 1.05 3.97 17.48
CA ASP A 77 1.59 2.73 18.06
C ASP A 77 1.20 1.51 17.19
N GLU A 78 -0.01 1.48 16.63
CA GLU A 78 -0.43 0.46 15.65
C GLU A 78 0.34 0.58 14.33
N ILE A 79 0.41 1.79 13.75
CA ILE A 79 1.19 2.05 12.52
C ILE A 79 2.64 1.61 12.71
N ARG A 80 3.24 1.91 13.87
CA ARG A 80 4.60 1.49 14.21
C ARG A 80 4.77 -0.02 14.13
N SER A 81 3.78 -0.78 14.60
CA SER A 81 3.81 -2.23 14.54
C SER A 81 3.79 -2.74 13.11
N VAL A 82 2.99 -2.13 12.24
CA VAL A 82 2.90 -2.49 10.81
C VAL A 82 4.22 -2.17 10.10
N ILE A 83 4.79 -0.98 10.30
CA ILE A 83 6.06 -0.59 9.68
C ILE A 83 7.21 -1.53 10.09
N ARG A 84 7.29 -1.91 11.37
CA ARG A 84 8.28 -2.91 11.84
C ARG A 84 8.07 -4.27 11.18
N GLN A 85 6.83 -4.69 10.98
CA GLN A 85 6.53 -5.96 10.34
C GLN A 85 6.85 -5.94 8.86
N ILE A 86 6.68 -4.82 8.16
CA ILE A 86 7.12 -4.69 6.76
C ILE A 86 8.61 -5.00 6.66
N THR A 87 9.45 -4.33 7.46
CA THR A 87 10.90 -4.59 7.48
C THR A 87 11.24 -6.02 7.91
N ALA A 88 10.54 -6.57 8.91
CA ALA A 88 10.79 -7.94 9.36
C ALA A 88 10.33 -8.99 8.34
N THR A 89 9.30 -8.71 7.54
CA THR A 89 8.78 -9.68 6.55
C THR A 89 9.80 -9.93 5.45
N VAL A 90 10.55 -8.89 5.05
CA VAL A 90 11.61 -9.00 4.03
C VAL A 90 12.66 -10.08 4.38
N THR A 91 12.91 -10.38 5.67
CA THR A 91 13.87 -11.43 6.05
C THR A 91 13.35 -12.86 5.82
N PHE A 92 12.06 -13.02 5.54
CA PHE A 92 11.42 -14.30 5.24
C PHE A 92 11.08 -14.46 3.76
N LEU A 93 11.23 -13.41 2.96
CA LEU A 93 11.01 -13.46 1.52
C LEU A 93 12.26 -14.01 0.81
N PRO A 94 12.11 -14.64 -0.36
CA PRO A 94 13.23 -14.99 -1.21
C PRO A 94 14.12 -13.77 -1.49
N LEU A 95 15.44 -14.01 -1.60
CA LEU A 95 16.38 -12.94 -1.93
C LEU A 95 16.14 -12.45 -3.36
N LEU A 96 15.95 -11.14 -3.51
CA LEU A 96 15.90 -10.49 -4.81
C LEU A 96 17.33 -10.19 -5.29
N GLU A 97 17.86 -11.04 -6.15
CA GLU A 97 19.20 -10.89 -6.76
C GLU A 97 19.17 -10.18 -8.13
N VAL A 98 18.01 -9.67 -8.53
CA VAL A 98 17.77 -8.98 -9.80
C VAL A 98 17.39 -7.53 -9.58
N SER A 99 17.71 -6.68 -10.55
CA SER A 99 17.24 -5.30 -10.57
C SER A 99 15.73 -5.26 -10.76
N CYS A 100 15.04 -4.53 -9.88
CA CYS A 100 13.59 -4.42 -9.90
C CYS A 100 13.14 -2.98 -10.15
N SER A 101 11.96 -2.83 -10.75
CA SER A 101 11.17 -1.61 -10.77
C SER A 101 9.97 -1.74 -9.83
N PHE A 102 9.29 -0.63 -9.54
CA PHE A 102 8.00 -0.67 -8.84
C PHE A 102 6.91 0.08 -9.62
N ASP A 103 5.70 -0.46 -9.57
CA ASP A 103 4.48 0.25 -9.93
C ASP A 103 3.63 0.48 -8.69
N LEU A 104 2.92 1.61 -8.64
CA LEU A 104 1.98 1.92 -7.57
C LEU A 104 0.56 1.99 -8.12
N LEU A 105 -0.28 1.03 -7.71
CA LEU A 105 -1.66 0.92 -8.16
C LEU A 105 -2.61 1.34 -7.04
N ILE A 106 -3.61 2.16 -7.37
CA ILE A 106 -4.69 2.51 -6.46
C ILE A 106 -6.00 2.00 -7.05
N TYR A 107 -6.65 1.08 -6.35
CA TYR A 107 -7.94 0.54 -6.73
C TYR A 107 -9.02 1.42 -6.11
N THR A 108 -9.83 2.05 -6.96
CA THR A 108 -10.96 2.89 -6.54
C THR A 108 -12.29 2.28 -6.92
N ASP A 109 -13.37 2.93 -6.52
CA ASP A 109 -14.70 2.66 -7.07
C ASP A 109 -14.70 2.84 -8.61
N LYS A 110 -15.47 1.98 -9.30
CA LYS A 110 -15.44 1.87 -10.77
C LYS A 110 -15.99 3.10 -11.49
N ASP A 111 -16.81 3.90 -10.81
CA ASP A 111 -17.47 5.09 -11.30
C ASP A 111 -16.69 6.38 -10.97
N LEU A 112 -15.52 6.27 -10.33
CA LEU A 112 -14.68 7.40 -10.01
C LEU A 112 -14.06 8.00 -11.29
N VAL A 113 -14.17 9.31 -11.45
CA VAL A 113 -13.56 10.04 -12.57
C VAL A 113 -12.06 10.09 -12.39
N VAL A 114 -11.33 9.52 -13.35
CA VAL A 114 -9.86 9.50 -13.37
C VAL A 114 -9.31 10.92 -13.56
N PRO A 115 -8.50 11.46 -12.63
CA PRO A 115 -7.89 12.77 -12.78
C PRO A 115 -6.87 12.81 -13.93
N GLU A 116 -6.60 14.00 -14.49
CA GLU A 116 -5.79 14.19 -15.71
C GLU A 116 -4.39 13.52 -15.69
N LYS A 117 -3.73 13.46 -14.53
CA LYS A 117 -2.39 12.86 -14.38
C LYS A 117 -2.40 11.38 -14.01
N TRP A 118 -3.56 10.76 -14.00
CA TRP A 118 -3.77 9.36 -13.67
C TRP A 118 -4.30 8.63 -14.89
N GLU A 119 -4.03 7.33 -14.95
CA GLU A 119 -4.50 6.47 -16.02
C GLU A 119 -5.06 5.17 -15.43
N GLU A 120 -5.95 4.52 -16.18
CA GLU A 120 -6.37 3.16 -15.87
C GLU A 120 -5.24 2.21 -16.23
N SER A 121 -4.80 1.42 -15.25
CA SER A 121 -3.72 0.44 -15.43
C SER A 121 -4.25 -0.99 -15.36
N GLY A 122 -3.48 -1.90 -15.95
CA GLY A 122 -3.69 -3.33 -15.80
C GLY A 122 -3.52 -3.79 -14.34
N PRO A 123 -4.05 -4.97 -13.98
CA PRO A 123 -4.07 -5.42 -12.59
C PRO A 123 -2.71 -5.86 -12.04
N GLN A 124 -1.69 -6.06 -12.87
CA GLN A 124 -0.35 -6.58 -12.51
C GLN A 124 -0.44 -7.82 -11.60
N PHE A 125 -1.11 -8.87 -12.10
CA PHE A 125 -1.30 -10.10 -11.34
C PHE A 125 0.03 -10.81 -11.10
N ILE A 126 0.18 -11.36 -9.89
CA ILE A 126 1.26 -12.28 -9.55
C ILE A 126 0.73 -13.72 -9.63
N THR A 127 1.56 -14.63 -10.16
CA THR A 127 1.24 -16.06 -10.28
C THR A 127 2.28 -16.88 -9.55
N ASN A 128 1.92 -18.07 -9.07
CA ASN A 128 2.81 -18.95 -8.28
C ASN A 128 3.36 -18.24 -7.04
N SER A 129 2.47 -17.67 -6.23
CA SER A 129 2.82 -16.87 -5.06
C SER A 129 2.33 -17.48 -3.76
N GLU A 130 3.10 -17.24 -2.70
CA GLU A 130 2.66 -17.40 -1.31
C GLU A 130 2.31 -16.04 -0.71
N GLU A 131 1.52 -16.04 0.37
CA GLU A 131 1.06 -14.83 1.04
C GLU A 131 1.54 -14.75 2.48
N VAL A 132 2.06 -13.59 2.87
CA VAL A 132 2.28 -13.24 4.29
C VAL A 132 1.32 -12.13 4.68
N ARG A 133 0.46 -12.40 5.66
CA ARG A 133 -0.43 -11.40 6.25
C ARG A 133 0.28 -10.67 7.38
N LEU A 134 0.25 -9.35 7.33
CA LEU A 134 0.77 -8.47 8.36
C LEU A 134 -0.38 -7.98 9.26
N ARG A 135 -0.02 -7.34 10.37
CA ARG A 135 -0.98 -6.67 11.24
C ARG A 135 -1.68 -5.54 10.48
N SER A 136 -2.93 -5.31 10.84
CA SER A 136 -3.70 -4.14 10.45
C SER A 136 -3.56 -3.01 11.46
N PHE A 137 -3.87 -1.78 11.04
CA PHE A 137 -4.12 -0.65 11.96
C PHE A 137 -5.44 0.03 11.60
N THR A 138 -6.01 0.81 12.54
CA THR A 138 -7.25 1.55 12.28
C THR A 138 -7.28 2.92 12.93
N THR A 139 -7.91 3.88 12.27
CA THR A 139 -8.28 5.19 12.83
C THR A 139 -9.68 5.19 13.43
N THR A 140 -10.36 4.04 13.48
CA THR A 140 -11.82 3.83 13.67
C THR A 140 -12.70 4.22 12.49
N ILE A 141 -12.21 5.05 11.58
CA ILE A 141 -12.89 5.41 10.32
C ILE A 141 -12.34 4.55 9.19
N HIS A 142 -11.02 4.46 9.08
CA HIS A 142 -10.35 3.60 8.12
C HIS A 142 -9.66 2.47 8.85
N LYS A 143 -9.71 1.29 8.26
CA LYS A 143 -8.88 0.14 8.67
C LYS A 143 -8.07 -0.29 7.48
N VAL A 144 -6.76 -0.43 7.69
CA VAL A 144 -5.82 -0.86 6.65
C VAL A 144 -5.32 -2.24 7.02
N ASN A 145 -5.64 -3.22 6.18
CA ASN A 145 -5.08 -4.56 6.25
C ASN A 145 -3.89 -4.65 5.30
N SER A 146 -2.81 -5.29 5.74
CA SER A 146 -1.56 -5.34 4.99
C SER A 146 -1.17 -6.79 4.72
N MET A 147 -0.70 -7.07 3.51
CA MET A 147 -0.14 -8.36 3.13
C MET A 147 0.87 -8.20 2.01
N VAL A 148 1.72 -9.21 1.82
CA VAL A 148 2.56 -9.34 0.63
C VAL A 148 2.30 -10.69 0.00
N ALA A 149 2.02 -10.70 -1.29
CA ALA A 149 2.10 -11.90 -2.12
C ALA A 149 3.47 -11.89 -2.81
N TYR A 150 4.25 -12.94 -2.66
CA TYR A 150 5.60 -13.04 -3.25
C TYR A 150 5.71 -14.32 -4.06
N LYS A 151 6.39 -14.24 -5.20
CA LYS A 151 6.56 -15.37 -6.11
C LYS A 151 7.52 -16.39 -5.51
N ILE A 152 7.16 -17.67 -5.60
CA ILE A 152 8.06 -18.76 -5.22
C ILE A 152 9.10 -18.93 -6.34
N PRO A 153 10.40 -18.80 -6.04
CA PRO A 153 11.46 -19.06 -7.02
C PRO A 153 11.40 -20.51 -7.51
N VAL A 154 11.68 -20.71 -8.79
CA VAL A 154 11.90 -22.06 -9.34
C VAL A 154 13.33 -22.46 -9.00
N ASN A 155 13.53 -23.68 -8.51
CA ASN A 155 14.87 -24.26 -8.39
C ASN A 155 15.34 -24.64 -9.80
N ASP A 156 16.10 -23.76 -10.44
CA ASP A 156 16.84 -24.06 -11.67
C ASP A 156 18.18 -24.77 -11.35
#